data_AF-A0A1F4ZAL2-F1
#
_entry.id   AF-A0A1F4ZAL2-F1
#
_cell.length_a   1.000
_cell.length_b   1.000
_cell.length_c   1.000
_cell.angle_alpha   90.00
_cell.angle_beta   90.00
_cell.angle_gamma   90.00
#
_symmetry.space_group_name_H-M   'P 1'
#
loop_
_entity.id
_entity.type
_entity.pdbx_description
1 polymer ?
#
loop_
_entity_poly.entity_id
_entity_poly.type
_entity_poly.pdbx_seq_one_letter_code
_entity_poly.pdbx_strand_id
1 'polypeptide(L)'
;MNLIDSALKFLSFRPRSRAEVERFLKTKTSDTTSINQTISKLEKSNLINDEDFAKWLIESRSRSRPRGVRLLSQELKQKGINVDVKIDEPELAQKALAKKHPKSREQAIRFLQYRGFSWDTIAKVVKKSYN
;
A
#
# COMPACT_ATOMS: atom_id res chain seq x y z
N MET A 1 -20.54 23.60 0.32
CA MET A 1 -19.15 23.30 0.72
C MET A 1 -18.37 23.04 -0.55
N ASN A 2 -17.26 23.74 -0.80
CA ASN A 2 -16.45 23.58 -2.01
C ASN A 2 -15.85 22.17 -2.08
N LEU A 3 -15.81 21.56 -3.27
CA LEU A 3 -15.20 20.24 -3.49
C LEU A 3 -13.69 20.26 -3.20
N ILE A 4 -13.02 21.38 -3.51
CA ILE A 4 -11.59 21.56 -3.21
C ILE A 4 -11.37 21.52 -1.70
N ASP A 5 -12.08 22.33 -0.92
CA ASP A 5 -11.92 22.36 0.55
C ASP A 5 -12.19 20.99 1.18
N SER A 6 -13.21 20.28 0.66
CA SER A 6 -13.54 18.93 1.09
C SER A 6 -12.41 17.94 0.78
N ALA A 7 -11.80 18.04 -0.42
CA ALA A 7 -10.68 17.21 -0.81
C ALA A 7 -9.41 17.54 -0.01
N LEU A 8 -9.10 18.81 0.22
CA LEU A 8 -7.97 19.24 1.04
C LEU A 8 -8.09 18.71 2.48
N LYS A 9 -9.28 18.81 3.08
CA LYS A 9 -9.55 18.21 4.39
C LYS A 9 -9.39 16.68 4.36
N PHE A 10 -9.76 16.01 3.27
CA PHE A 10 -9.59 14.56 3.15
C PHE A 10 -8.13 14.13 3.00
N LEU A 11 -7.33 14.93 2.28
CA LEU A 11 -5.90 14.74 2.03
C LEU A 11 -5.05 15.09 3.27
N SER A 12 -5.50 16.00 4.12
CA SER A 12 -4.72 16.44 5.30
C SER A 12 -4.46 15.34 6.33
N PHE A 13 -5.26 14.27 6.34
CA PHE A 13 -5.07 13.15 7.26
C PHE A 13 -3.97 12.18 6.83
N ARG A 14 -3.85 11.93 5.52
CA ARG A 14 -2.82 11.06 4.90
C ARG A 14 -2.86 11.20 3.38
N PRO A 15 -1.77 10.84 2.66
CA PRO A 15 -1.79 10.68 1.22
C PRO A 15 -2.92 9.75 0.76
N ARG A 16 -3.53 10.07 -0.39
CA ARG A 16 -4.62 9.31 -1.01
C ARG A 16 -4.28 9.06 -2.47
N SER A 17 -4.69 7.90 -3.00
CA SER A 17 -4.64 7.67 -4.43
C SER A 17 -5.71 8.48 -5.15
N ARG A 18 -5.53 8.73 -6.44
CA ARG A 18 -6.52 9.37 -7.32
C ARG A 18 -7.89 8.69 -7.18
N ALA A 19 -7.93 7.36 -7.22
CA ALA A 19 -9.16 6.60 -7.11
C ALA A 19 -9.83 6.74 -5.73
N GLU A 20 -9.06 6.90 -4.64
CA GLU A 20 -9.63 7.19 -3.33
C GLU A 20 -10.29 8.57 -3.29
N VAL A 21 -9.64 9.59 -3.89
CA VAL A 21 -10.20 10.95 -3.95
C VAL A 21 -11.43 11.00 -4.84
N GLU A 22 -11.40 10.35 -6.00
CA GLU A 22 -12.55 10.29 -6.90
C GLU A 22 -13.77 9.64 -6.22
N ARG A 23 -13.57 8.50 -5.55
CA ARG A 23 -14.63 7.84 -4.80
C ARG A 23 -15.16 8.73 -3.67
N PHE A 24 -14.29 9.46 -3.00
CA PHE A 24 -14.70 10.43 -1.97
C PHE A 24 -15.55 11.56 -2.58
N LEU A 25 -15.13 12.16 -3.70
CA LEU A 25 -15.87 13.26 -4.33
C LEU A 25 -17.23 12.83 -4.88
N LYS A 26 -17.35 11.58 -5.35
CA LYS A 26 -18.64 10.96 -5.73
C LYS A 26 -19.64 10.88 -4.58
N THR A 27 -19.19 10.90 -3.32
CA THR A 27 -20.10 10.98 -2.15
C THR A 27 -20.60 12.40 -1.88
N LYS A 28 -20.00 13.41 -2.52
CA LYS A 28 -20.31 14.84 -2.34
C LYS A 28 -21.14 15.42 -3.47
N THR A 29 -21.01 14.89 -4.68
CA THR A 29 -21.75 15.34 -5.86
C THR A 29 -21.85 14.22 -6.90
N SER A 30 -22.90 14.30 -7.73
CA SER A 30 -23.07 13.46 -8.92
C SER A 30 -22.49 14.11 -10.19
N ASP A 31 -22.07 15.38 -10.14
CA ASP A 31 -21.49 16.09 -11.28
C ASP A 31 -20.05 15.65 -11.55
N THR A 32 -19.89 14.80 -12.57
CA THR A 32 -18.61 14.24 -13.00
C THR A 32 -17.65 15.31 -13.54
N THR A 33 -18.16 16.40 -14.12
CA THR A 33 -17.33 17.48 -14.66
C THR A 33 -16.61 18.21 -13.52
N SER A 34 -17.36 18.59 -12.48
CA SER A 34 -16.79 19.22 -11.29
C SER A 34 -15.79 18.32 -10.56
N ILE A 35 -16.05 17.00 -10.50
CA ILE A 35 -15.11 16.03 -9.92
C ILE A 35 -13.79 16.01 -10.70
N ASN A 36 -13.86 15.85 -12.02
CA ASN A 36 -12.68 15.76 -12.89
C ASN A 36 -11.86 17.06 -12.86
N GLN A 37 -12.52 18.22 -12.83
CA GLN A 37 -11.84 19.51 -12.68
C GLN A 37 -11.13 19.63 -11.32
N THR A 38 -11.77 19.16 -10.24
CA THR A 38 -11.19 19.17 -8.89
C THR A 38 -9.95 18.26 -8.83
N ILE A 39 -10.07 17.02 -9.32
CA ILE A 39 -8.94 16.08 -9.38
C ILE A 39 -7.79 16.68 -10.20
N SER A 40 -8.08 17.22 -11.38
CA SER A 40 -7.06 17.82 -12.26
C SER A 40 -6.32 18.97 -11.57
N LYS A 41 -7.01 19.80 -10.78
CA LYS A 41 -6.37 20.87 -9.99
C LYS A 41 -5.45 20.29 -8.91
N LEU A 42 -5.91 19.27 -8.18
CA LEU A 42 -5.12 18.63 -7.13
C LEU A 42 -3.87 17.92 -7.69
N GLU A 43 -3.98 17.27 -8.85
CA GLU A 43 -2.84 16.66 -9.55
C GLU A 43 -1.85 17.72 -10.04
N LYS A 44 -2.32 18.82 -10.64
CA LYS A 44 -1.46 19.95 -11.06
C LYS A 44 -0.69 20.57 -9.90
N SER A 45 -1.26 20.56 -8.70
CA SER A 45 -0.62 21.02 -7.47
C SER A 45 0.19 19.91 -6.76
N ASN A 46 0.36 18.74 -7.38
CA ASN A 46 1.03 17.55 -6.82
C ASN A 46 0.49 17.12 -5.44
N LEU A 47 -0.78 17.43 -5.14
CA LEU A 47 -1.47 17.01 -3.92
C LEU A 47 -2.03 15.58 -4.02
N ILE A 48 -2.21 15.10 -5.25
CA ILE A 48 -2.51 13.72 -5.58
C ILE A 48 -1.44 13.25 -6.57
N ASN A 49 -0.73 12.20 -6.19
CA ASN A 49 0.26 11.55 -7.03
C ASN A 49 0.27 10.05 -6.67
N ASP A 50 -0.12 9.21 -7.61
CA ASP A 50 -0.27 7.77 -7.37
C ASP A 50 1.08 7.07 -7.19
N GLU A 51 2.16 7.58 -7.78
CA GLU A 51 3.51 7.05 -7.56
C GLU A 51 3.99 7.35 -6.15
N ASP A 52 3.80 8.58 -5.69
CA ASP A 52 4.16 8.99 -4.33
C ASP A 52 3.29 8.28 -3.29
N PHE A 53 2.00 8.09 -3.58
CA PHE A 53 1.13 7.28 -2.76
C PHE A 53 1.61 5.82 -2.69
N ALA A 54 2.04 5.24 -3.81
CA ALA A 54 2.52 3.87 -3.85
C ALA A 54 3.78 3.69 -2.99
N LYS A 55 4.75 4.60 -3.10
CA LYS A 55 5.95 4.64 -2.26
C LYS A 55 5.58 4.76 -0.79
N TRP A 56 4.71 5.71 -0.44
CA TRP A 56 4.23 5.90 0.93
C TRP A 56 3.55 4.64 1.48
N LEU A 57 2.71 3.97 0.69
CA LEU A 57 2.01 2.76 1.11
C LEU A 57 2.99 1.62 1.41
N ILE A 58 3.95 1.39 0.51
CA ILE A 58 4.98 0.36 0.66
C ILE A 58 5.82 0.62 1.91
N GLU A 59 6.27 1.86 2.12
CA GLU A 59 7.06 2.24 3.29
C GLU A 59 6.25 2.10 4.60
N SER A 60 4.99 2.54 4.59
CA SER A 60 4.07 2.42 5.73
C SER A 60 3.84 0.95 6.12
N ARG A 61 3.65 0.06 5.13
CA ARG A 61 3.47 -1.38 5.36
C ARG A 61 4.76 -2.04 5.83
N SER A 62 5.89 -1.66 5.26
CA SER A 62 7.22 -2.14 5.67
C SER A 62 7.50 -1.88 7.15
N ARG A 63 7.06 -0.73 7.67
CA ARG A 63 7.22 -0.37 9.09
C ARG A 63 6.17 -1.02 9.99
N SER A 64 4.90 -0.96 9.63
CA SER A 64 3.80 -1.40 10.51
C SER A 64 3.58 -2.91 10.46
N ARG A 65 3.27 -3.44 9.27
CA ARG A 65 2.88 -4.83 9.04
C ARG A 65 3.49 -5.30 7.71
N PRO A 66 4.75 -5.80 7.74
CA PRO A 66 5.45 -6.22 6.53
C PRO A 66 4.65 -7.27 5.75
N ARG A 67 4.67 -7.10 4.42
CA ARG A 67 3.98 -7.92 3.42
C ARG A 67 4.92 -8.13 2.24
N GLY A 68 4.77 -9.24 1.54
CA GLY A 68 5.49 -9.51 0.29
C GLY A 68 4.86 -8.79 -0.90
N VAL A 69 5.56 -8.86 -2.04
CA VAL A 69 5.23 -8.19 -3.31
C VAL A 69 3.81 -8.49 -3.73
N ARG A 70 3.36 -9.75 -3.60
CA ARG A 70 2.02 -10.18 -4.03
C ARG A 70 0.90 -9.40 -3.35
N LEU A 71 0.96 -9.27 -2.02
CA LEU A 71 -0.08 -8.56 -1.27
C LEU A 71 0.03 -7.05 -1.41
N LEU A 72 1.24 -6.50 -1.51
CA LEU A 72 1.44 -5.06 -1.75
C LEU A 72 0.88 -4.67 -3.13
N SER A 73 1.16 -5.45 -4.16
CA SER A 73 0.64 -5.23 -5.51
C SER A 73 -0.89 -5.32 -5.53
N GLN A 74 -1.46 -6.30 -4.82
CA GLN A 74 -2.90 -6.42 -4.68
C GLN A 74 -3.52 -5.20 -3.96
N GLU A 75 -2.89 -4.71 -2.90
CA GLU A 75 -3.36 -3.54 -2.15
C GLU A 75 -3.31 -2.27 -3.01
N LEU A 76 -2.23 -2.06 -3.77
CA LEU A 76 -2.11 -0.96 -4.73
C LEU A 76 -3.17 -1.04 -5.83
N LYS A 77 -3.41 -2.23 -6.38
CA LYS A 77 -4.45 -2.45 -7.40
C LYS A 77 -5.83 -2.11 -6.87
N GLN A 78 -6.15 -2.47 -5.63
CA GLN A 78 -7.40 -2.07 -4.97
C GLN A 78 -7.51 -0.56 -4.75
N LYS A 79 -6.38 0.17 -4.73
CA LYS A 79 -6.31 1.63 -4.68
C LYS A 79 -6.28 2.27 -6.08
N GLY A 80 -6.47 1.49 -7.14
CA GLY A 80 -6.49 1.97 -8.53
C GLY A 80 -5.11 2.12 -9.15
N ILE A 81 -4.05 1.63 -8.49
CA ILE A 81 -2.66 1.82 -8.90
C ILE A 81 -2.12 0.49 -9.43
N ASN A 82 -1.73 0.46 -10.69
CA ASN A 82 -1.12 -0.71 -11.32
C ASN A 82 0.37 -0.44 -11.56
N VAL A 83 1.19 -0.77 -10.57
CA VAL A 83 2.64 -0.60 -10.62
C VAL A 83 3.34 -1.88 -10.21
N ASP A 84 4.54 -2.09 -10.75
CA ASP A 84 5.42 -3.16 -10.34
C ASP A 84 6.07 -2.83 -9.00
N VAL A 85 5.85 -3.67 -7.99
CA VAL A 85 6.34 -3.43 -6.62
C VAL A 85 7.75 -3.99 -6.49
N LYS A 86 8.73 -3.10 -6.39
CA LYS A 86 10.14 -3.45 -6.19
C LYS A 86 10.54 -3.23 -4.73
N ILE A 87 10.77 -4.32 -4.00
CA ILE A 87 11.16 -4.31 -2.58
C ILE A 87 12.20 -5.41 -2.29
N ASP A 88 12.98 -5.22 -1.23
CA ASP A 88 13.78 -6.30 -0.63
C ASP A 88 12.85 -7.22 0.18
N GLU A 89 12.27 -8.21 -0.49
CA GLU A 89 11.42 -9.21 0.16
C GLU A 89 12.12 -9.97 1.31
N PRO A 90 13.36 -10.48 1.17
CA PRO A 90 14.10 -11.12 2.26
C PRO A 90 14.25 -10.27 3.51
N GLU A 91 14.54 -8.98 3.38
CA GLU A 91 14.65 -8.08 4.53
C GLU A 91 13.30 -7.92 5.23
N LEU A 92 12.22 -7.71 4.47
CA LEU A 92 10.87 -7.54 5.01
C LEU A 92 10.33 -8.82 5.65
N ALA A 93 10.64 -9.98 5.09
CA ALA A 93 10.28 -11.28 5.67
C ALA A 93 11.01 -11.51 7.00
N GLN A 94 12.30 -11.17 7.11
CA GLN A 94 13.04 -11.20 8.38
C GLN A 94 12.40 -10.28 9.43
N LYS A 95 12.06 -9.03 9.06
CA LYS A 95 11.32 -8.10 9.94
C LYS A 95 9.97 -8.67 10.37
N ALA A 96 9.26 -9.35 9.47
CA ALA A 96 7.98 -9.97 9.78
C ALA A 96 8.12 -11.09 10.83
N LEU A 97 9.12 -11.97 10.68
CA LEU A 97 9.41 -13.04 11.63
C LEU A 97 9.84 -12.49 12.99
N ALA A 98 10.73 -11.50 12.99
CA ALA A 98 11.22 -10.84 14.19
C ALA A 98 10.09 -10.20 15.01
N LYS A 99 9.00 -9.75 14.39
CA LYS A 99 7.82 -9.25 15.12
C LYS A 99 6.87 -10.34 15.59
N LYS A 100 6.81 -11.48 14.89
CA LYS A 100 5.82 -12.55 15.16
C LYS A 100 6.33 -13.61 16.14
N HIS A 101 7.64 -13.86 16.14
CA HIS A 101 8.29 -14.94 16.91
C HIS A 101 7.57 -16.30 16.79
N PRO A 102 7.49 -16.88 15.58
CA PRO A 102 6.85 -18.19 15.41
C PRO A 102 7.61 -19.30 16.14
N LYS A 103 6.86 -20.23 16.75
CA LYS A 103 7.43 -21.29 17.61
C LYS A 103 8.06 -22.46 16.84
N SER A 104 7.77 -22.58 15.54
CA SER A 104 8.31 -23.64 14.70
C SER A 104 8.53 -23.17 13.27
N ARG A 105 9.33 -23.94 12.54
CA ARG A 105 9.61 -23.74 11.11
C ARG A 105 8.31 -23.70 10.28
N GLU A 106 7.39 -24.62 10.55
CA GLU A 106 6.09 -24.73 9.86
C GLU A 106 5.18 -23.53 10.16
N GLN A 107 5.27 -22.98 11.38
CA GLN A 107 4.55 -21.75 11.74
C GLN A 107 5.15 -20.54 11.00
N ALA A 108 6.47 -20.45 10.89
CA ALA A 108 7.14 -19.38 10.15
C ALA A 108 6.78 -19.41 8.66
N ILE A 109 6.83 -20.59 8.02
CA ILE A 109 6.48 -20.77 6.60
C ILE A 109 5.03 -20.33 6.36
N ARG A 110 4.07 -20.91 7.10
CA ARG A 110 2.65 -20.56 6.96
C ARG A 110 2.42 -19.06 7.15
N PHE A 111 3.02 -18.49 8.20
CA PHE A 111 2.90 -17.07 8.47
C PHE A 111 3.38 -16.20 7.31
N LEU A 112 4.56 -16.48 6.75
CA LEU A 112 5.10 -15.70 5.63
C LEU A 112 4.28 -15.90 4.33
N GLN A 113 3.77 -17.11 4.07
CA GLN A 113 2.85 -17.36 2.96
C GLN A 113 1.58 -16.50 3.09
N TYR A 114 0.99 -16.43 4.28
CA TYR A 114 -0.17 -15.55 4.57
C TYR A 114 0.16 -14.06 4.46
N ARG A 115 1.44 -13.68 4.54
CA ARG A 115 1.91 -12.31 4.28
C ARG A 115 2.28 -12.04 2.83
N GLY A 116 2.16 -13.05 1.96
CA GLY A 116 2.33 -12.91 0.52
C GLY A 116 3.77 -12.83 0.05
N PHE A 117 4.72 -13.28 0.85
CA PHE A 117 6.10 -13.44 0.41
C PHE A 117 6.22 -14.57 -0.60
N SER A 118 7.14 -14.44 -1.56
CA SER A 118 7.43 -15.50 -2.53
C SER A 118 8.03 -16.73 -1.87
N TRP A 119 7.89 -17.89 -2.50
CA TRP A 119 8.44 -19.14 -1.97
C TRP A 119 9.97 -19.09 -1.83
N ASP A 120 10.67 -18.48 -2.80
CA ASP A 120 12.12 -18.29 -2.75
C ASP A 120 12.55 -17.52 -1.49
N THR A 121 11.92 -16.37 -1.25
CA THR A 121 12.13 -15.56 -0.03
C THR A 121 11.88 -16.38 1.23
N ILE A 122 10.78 -17.12 1.28
CA ILE A 122 10.41 -17.91 2.46
C ILE A 122 11.46 -18.99 2.74
N ALA A 123 11.85 -19.76 1.71
CA ALA A 123 12.85 -20.81 1.84
C ALA A 123 14.18 -20.24 2.33
N LYS A 124 14.62 -19.12 1.75
CA LYS A 124 15.87 -18.43 2.12
C LYS A 124 15.85 -17.94 3.58
N VAL A 125 14.80 -17.24 3.99
CA VAL A 125 14.71 -16.65 5.34
C VAL A 125 14.54 -17.71 6.41
N VAL A 126 13.67 -18.70 6.18
CA VAL A 126 13.44 -19.78 7.13
C VAL A 126 14.68 -20.65 7.31
N LYS A 127 15.42 -20.96 6.24
CA LYS A 127 16.71 -21.67 6.34
C LYS A 127 17.70 -20.91 7.22
N LYS A 128 17.77 -19.59 7.09
CA LYS A 128 18.67 -18.74 7.89
C LYS A 128 18.26 -18.64 9.37
N SER A 129 16.97 -18.75 9.69
CA SER A 129 16.46 -18.57 11.06
C SER A 129 16.41 -19.84 11.91
N TYR A 130 16.49 -21.02 11.29
CA TYR A 130 16.31 -22.32 11.95
C TYR A 130 17.46 -23.32 11.70
N ASN A 131 18.53 -22.88 11.03
CA ASN A 131 19.82 -23.56 10.99
C ASN A 131 20.80 -22.79 11.88
#